data_AF-A0AAV1E9A8-F1
#
_entry.id   AF-A0AAV1E9A8-F1
#
_cell.length_a   1.000
_cell.length_b   1.000
_cell.length_c   1.000
_cell.angle_alpha   90.00
_cell.angle_beta   90.00
_cell.angle_gamma   90.00
#
_symmetry.space_group_name_H-M   'P 1'
#
loop_
_entity.id
_entity.type
_entity.pdbx_description
1 polymer ?
#
loop_
_entity_poly.entity_id
_entity_poly.type
_entity_poly.pdbx_seq_one_letter_code
_entity_poly.pdbx_strand_id
1 'polypeptide(L)'
;MNKTMGDEAQVVSYKWKRAFLILNCFILAIGNCGGPLVMRLYFIKGGKRIWFSSWLETGGWPITFIPLFISYFHRRRKNGPTTNLIIMKYPVFVASAVIGLLTGLDDYLYAVGIARLPVSTATIVIASHLGFTALFAFLLVKQKFTAYSVNAIVLLSLSSGVLALHTSSDRPEGESTKLYVLGFVMTLSAAALYGLVLPMVELMYMKAKQAITYTLVLEIQLVMCFFATLFCTVGMLINHDFQAIPREGRAYELGERKYYIVVVWSGILWQFFFLGAIGIIYCASSLLSGIMIAVLLPVTEILAVIIFREKFQAQKGVALFLSLWGFVSYFYGEFKHNNNRIEERSTDVKNPSQSPELMMTQNFAPRNC
;
A
#
# COMPACT_ATOMS: atom_id res chain seq x y z
N MET A 1 -39.93 2.02 22.05
CA MET A 1 -38.70 2.49 22.70
C MET A 1 -37.46 1.68 22.30
N ASN A 2 -37.48 0.33 22.32
CA ASN A 2 -36.30 -0.46 21.91
C ASN A 2 -35.95 -0.41 20.40
N LYS A 3 -36.94 -0.26 19.50
CA LYS A 3 -36.69 -0.17 18.05
C LYS A 3 -36.06 1.17 17.65
N THR A 4 -36.55 2.28 18.21
CA THR A 4 -36.00 3.62 18.00
C THR A 4 -34.60 3.79 18.58
N MET A 5 -34.30 3.22 19.76
CA MET A 5 -32.92 3.19 20.29
C MET A 5 -31.97 2.33 19.46
N GLY A 6 -32.46 1.23 18.86
CA GLY A 6 -31.69 0.39 17.93
C GLY A 6 -31.34 1.10 16.62
N ASP A 7 -32.32 1.80 16.04
CA ASP A 7 -32.13 2.57 14.80
C ASP A 7 -31.20 3.78 15.04
N GLU A 8 -31.34 4.51 16.15
CA GLU A 8 -30.44 5.62 16.49
C GLU A 8 -29.00 5.14 16.74
N ALA A 9 -28.82 4.03 17.46
CA ALA A 9 -27.48 3.46 17.69
C ALA A 9 -26.84 2.95 16.38
N GLN A 10 -27.62 2.35 15.47
CA GLN A 10 -27.14 1.96 14.15
C GLN A 10 -26.78 3.17 13.27
N VAL A 11 -27.59 4.24 13.28
CA VAL A 11 -27.32 5.47 12.52
C VAL A 11 -26.08 6.20 13.04
N VAL A 12 -25.89 6.29 14.37
CA VAL A 12 -24.69 6.89 14.98
C VAL A 12 -23.45 6.05 14.66
N SER A 13 -23.56 4.72 14.72
CA SER A 13 -22.48 3.79 14.34
C SER A 13 -22.09 3.94 12.86
N TYR A 14 -23.07 4.09 11.97
CA TYR A 14 -22.84 4.32 10.54
C TYR A 14 -22.16 5.67 10.25
N LYS A 15 -22.64 6.76 10.86
CA LYS A 15 -22.03 8.10 10.73
C LYS A 15 -20.58 8.12 11.20
N TRP A 16 -20.29 7.46 12.34
CA TRP A 16 -18.93 7.33 12.86
C TRP A 16 -18.02 6.53 11.94
N LYS A 17 -18.48 5.37 11.45
CA LYS A 17 -17.73 4.55 10.48
C LYS A 17 -17.42 5.32 9.20
N ARG A 18 -18.38 6.10 8.69
CA ARG A 18 -18.18 6.94 7.50
C ARG A 18 -17.18 8.06 7.75
N ALA A 19 -17.26 8.75 8.89
CA ALA A 19 -16.29 9.78 9.25
C ALA A 19 -14.87 9.20 9.39
N PHE A 20 -14.74 8.04 10.03
CA PHE A 20 -13.45 7.34 10.17
C PHE A 20 -12.90 6.88 8.82
N LEU A 21 -13.74 6.36 7.92
CA LEU A 21 -13.33 6.01 6.56
C LEU A 21 -12.80 7.24 5.80
N ILE A 22 -13.53 8.35 5.83
CA ILE A 22 -13.12 9.61 5.18
C ILE A 22 -11.77 10.09 5.73
N LEU A 23 -11.61 10.07 7.06
CA LEU A 23 -10.34 10.44 7.71
C LEU A 23 -9.18 9.56 7.19
N ASN A 24 -9.37 8.25 7.10
CA ASN A 24 -8.33 7.35 6.61
C ASN A 24 -8.04 7.53 5.12
N CYS A 25 -9.04 7.89 4.31
CA CYS A 25 -8.81 8.31 2.92
C CYS A 25 -7.93 9.56 2.84
N PHE A 26 -8.16 10.56 3.70
CA PHE A 26 -7.31 11.76 3.76
C PHE A 26 -5.89 11.44 4.23
N ILE A 27 -5.75 10.64 5.29
CA ILE A 27 -4.44 10.22 5.80
C ILE A 27 -3.68 9.44 4.71
N LEU A 28 -4.35 8.50 4.03
CA LEU A 28 -3.78 7.76 2.91
C LEU A 28 -3.36 8.70 1.77
N ALA A 29 -4.19 9.68 1.40
CA ALA A 29 -3.87 10.64 0.35
C ALA A 29 -2.62 11.46 0.68
N ILE A 30 -2.49 11.93 1.93
CA ILE A 30 -1.30 12.65 2.39
C ILE A 30 -0.07 11.75 2.30
N GLY A 31 -0.15 10.49 2.74
CA GLY A 31 0.98 9.57 2.70
C GLY A 31 1.37 9.15 1.28
N ASN A 32 0.40 8.74 0.46
CA ASN A 32 0.61 8.23 -0.89
C ASN A 32 1.19 9.31 -1.82
N CYS A 33 0.74 10.57 -1.68
CA CYS A 33 1.28 11.67 -2.45
C CYS A 33 2.56 12.22 -1.82
N GLY A 34 2.59 12.41 -0.50
CA GLY A 34 3.69 13.06 0.19
C GLY A 34 4.95 12.22 0.30
N GLY A 35 4.82 10.91 0.53
CA GLY A 35 5.95 9.98 0.69
C GLY A 35 6.91 10.00 -0.49
N PRO A 36 6.44 9.71 -1.72
CA PRO A 36 7.28 9.75 -2.92
C PRO A 36 7.88 11.13 -3.19
N LEU A 37 7.15 12.21 -2.93
CA LEU A 37 7.63 13.58 -3.12
C LEU A 37 8.75 13.93 -2.14
N VAL A 38 8.58 13.64 -0.85
CA VAL A 38 9.61 13.92 0.16
C VAL A 38 10.83 13.01 -0.03
N MET A 39 10.61 11.75 -0.42
CA MET A 39 11.69 10.85 -0.80
C MET A 39 12.48 11.38 -2.01
N ARG A 40 11.80 11.89 -3.03
CA ARG A 40 12.47 12.54 -4.16
C ARG A 40 13.23 13.78 -3.75
N LEU A 41 12.63 14.61 -2.89
CA LEU A 41 13.27 15.80 -2.35
C LEU A 41 14.58 15.45 -1.62
N TYR A 42 14.60 14.36 -0.85
CA TYR A 42 15.80 13.83 -0.21
C TYR A 42 16.92 13.56 -1.23
N PHE A 43 16.63 12.83 -2.31
CA PHE A 43 17.66 12.49 -3.30
C PHE A 43 18.14 13.71 -4.11
N ILE A 44 17.22 14.55 -4.62
CA ILE A 44 17.60 15.68 -5.49
C ILE A 44 18.38 16.77 -4.76
N LYS A 45 18.33 16.81 -3.43
CA LYS A 45 19.04 17.80 -2.58
C LYS A 45 20.30 17.26 -1.93
N GLY A 46 20.80 16.11 -2.40
CA GLY A 46 22.11 15.58 -2.04
C GLY A 46 22.08 14.36 -1.13
N GLY A 47 20.90 13.83 -0.80
CA GLY A 47 20.75 12.51 -0.18
C GLY A 47 21.23 11.41 -1.12
N LYS A 48 22.04 10.48 -0.62
CA LYS A 48 22.65 9.40 -1.41
C LYS A 48 22.40 8.02 -0.82
N ARG A 49 21.86 7.93 0.40
CA ARG A 49 21.73 6.66 1.13
C ARG A 49 20.42 5.97 0.78
N ILE A 50 20.50 5.04 -0.15
CA ILE A 50 19.35 4.25 -0.61
C ILE A 50 18.78 3.43 0.55
N TRP A 51 19.62 2.65 1.27
CA TRP A 51 19.15 1.85 2.41
C TRP A 51 18.54 2.69 3.52
N PHE A 52 19.07 3.88 3.77
CA PHE A 52 18.45 4.81 4.71
C PHE A 52 17.09 5.30 4.23
N SER A 53 16.97 5.67 2.96
CA SER A 53 15.68 6.06 2.38
C SER A 53 14.64 4.94 2.47
N SER A 54 15.02 3.70 2.15
CA SER A 54 14.17 2.52 2.30
C SER A 54 13.78 2.26 3.75
N TRP A 55 14.73 2.42 4.68
CA TRP A 55 14.47 2.31 6.11
C TRP A 55 13.44 3.35 6.58
N LEU A 56 13.42 4.55 6.00
CA LEU A 56 12.45 5.59 6.35
C LEU A 56 11.03 5.28 5.90
N GLU A 57 10.83 4.41 4.90
CA GLU A 57 9.48 4.01 4.47
C GLU A 57 8.74 3.31 5.61
N THR A 58 9.40 2.39 6.30
CA THR A 58 8.79 1.60 7.38
C THR A 58 9.26 1.97 8.78
N GLY A 59 10.28 2.83 8.91
CA GLY A 59 10.85 3.27 10.20
C GLY A 59 9.88 4.06 11.09
N GLY A 60 8.77 4.57 10.54
CA GLY A 60 7.67 5.19 11.29
C GLY A 60 6.79 4.21 12.08
N TRP A 61 7.06 2.90 12.00
CA TRP A 61 6.25 1.85 12.62
C TRP A 61 5.89 2.06 14.11
N PRO A 62 6.74 2.67 14.98
CA PRO A 62 6.39 2.86 16.39
C PRO A 62 5.16 3.76 16.60
N ILE A 63 4.83 4.62 15.64
CA ILE A 63 3.61 5.45 15.70
C ILE A 63 2.35 4.57 15.80
N THR A 64 2.40 3.35 15.25
CA THR A 64 1.31 2.35 15.33
C THR A 64 1.01 1.92 16.77
N PHE A 65 1.94 2.10 17.71
CA PHE A 65 1.66 1.83 19.12
C PHE A 65 0.55 2.74 19.67
N ILE A 66 0.39 3.97 19.16
CA ILE A 66 -0.65 4.90 19.63
C ILE A 66 -2.06 4.29 19.46
N PRO A 67 -2.52 3.91 18.26
CA PRO A 67 -3.83 3.28 18.10
C PRO A 67 -3.94 1.90 18.79
N LEU A 68 -2.83 1.15 18.90
CA LEU A 68 -2.80 -0.11 19.66
C LEU A 68 -3.04 0.10 21.16
N PHE A 69 -2.38 1.10 21.76
CA PHE A 69 -2.58 1.46 23.17
C PHE A 69 -4.02 1.91 23.42
N ILE A 70 -4.57 2.78 22.57
CA ILE A 70 -5.97 3.22 22.66
C ILE A 70 -6.92 2.01 22.59
N SER A 71 -6.71 1.12 21.61
CA SER A 71 -7.50 -0.10 21.46
C SER A 71 -7.40 -1.02 22.69
N TYR A 72 -6.20 -1.18 23.24
CA TYR A 72 -5.97 -2.00 24.43
C TYR A 72 -6.73 -1.45 25.65
N PHE A 73 -6.62 -0.16 25.95
CA PHE A 73 -7.34 0.43 27.09
C PHE A 73 -8.86 0.37 26.91
N HIS A 74 -9.36 0.56 25.68
CA HIS A 74 -10.78 0.41 25.40
C HIS A 74 -11.27 -1.03 25.62
N ARG A 75 -10.51 -2.02 25.15
CA ARG A 75 -10.79 -3.44 25.39
C ARG A 75 -10.70 -3.81 26.86
N ARG A 76 -9.69 -3.31 27.58
CA ARG A 76 -9.49 -3.54 29.02
C ARG A 76 -10.64 -2.99 29.84
N ARG A 77 -11.18 -1.83 29.47
CA ARG A 77 -12.37 -1.26 30.12
C ARG A 77 -13.62 -2.13 29.92
N LYS A 78 -13.76 -2.77 28.76
CA LYS A 78 -14.93 -3.61 28.43
C LYS A 78 -14.83 -5.03 28.96
N ASN A 79 -13.64 -5.64 28.91
CA ASN A 79 -13.43 -7.06 29.15
C ASN A 79 -12.70 -7.36 30.47
N GLY A 80 -12.26 -6.33 31.21
CA GLY A 80 -11.62 -6.47 32.51
C GLY A 80 -10.10 -6.75 32.47
N PRO A 81 -9.49 -7.06 33.63
CA PRO A 81 -8.03 -7.17 33.81
C PRO A 81 -7.36 -8.30 33.01
N THR A 82 -8.11 -9.32 32.61
CA THR A 82 -7.64 -10.49 31.86
C THR A 82 -7.54 -10.24 30.35
N THR A 83 -7.64 -8.98 29.91
CA THR A 83 -7.54 -8.61 28.51
C THR A 83 -6.13 -8.84 27.97
N ASN A 84 -6.01 -9.72 26.98
CA ASN A 84 -4.76 -9.98 26.28
C ASN A 84 -4.18 -8.72 25.63
N LEU A 85 -2.89 -8.46 25.89
CA LEU A 85 -2.13 -7.36 25.28
C LEU A 85 -2.00 -7.54 23.77
N ILE A 86 -1.63 -8.73 23.33
CA ILE A 86 -1.48 -9.12 21.92
C ILE A 86 -2.54 -10.18 21.60
N ILE A 87 -3.26 -10.03 20.50
CA ILE A 87 -4.28 -11.01 20.07
C ILE A 87 -3.80 -11.92 18.93
N MET A 88 -2.79 -11.50 18.18
CA MET A 88 -2.23 -12.22 17.06
C MET A 88 -1.65 -13.57 17.46
N LYS A 89 -2.17 -14.62 16.84
CA LYS A 89 -1.62 -15.98 16.93
C LYS A 89 -0.33 -16.15 16.14
N TYR A 90 0.49 -17.11 16.55
CA TYR A 90 1.79 -17.42 15.97
C TYR A 90 1.81 -17.64 14.44
N PRO A 91 0.87 -18.38 13.81
CA PRO A 91 0.92 -18.57 12.35
C PRO A 91 0.77 -17.27 11.57
N VAL A 92 -0.03 -16.34 12.08
CA VAL A 92 -0.21 -15.01 11.48
C VAL A 92 1.03 -14.16 11.72
N PHE A 93 1.66 -14.24 12.90
CA PHE A 93 2.94 -13.57 13.14
C PHE A 93 4.02 -14.00 12.15
N VAL A 94 4.19 -15.31 11.91
CA VAL A 94 5.17 -15.83 10.95
C VAL A 94 4.87 -15.35 9.53
N ALA A 95 3.59 -15.41 9.11
CA ALA A 95 3.17 -14.91 7.81
C ALA A 95 3.45 -13.41 7.66
N SER A 96 3.06 -12.59 8.64
CA SER A 96 3.34 -11.15 8.67
C SER A 96 4.83 -10.84 8.66
N ALA A 97 5.66 -11.64 9.33
CA ALA A 97 7.11 -11.46 9.32
C ALA A 97 7.71 -11.71 7.94
N VAL A 98 7.28 -12.79 7.26
CA VAL A 98 7.71 -13.10 5.89
C VAL A 98 7.28 -12.01 4.92
N ILE A 99 6.02 -11.57 5.01
CA ILE A 99 5.51 -10.46 4.20
C ILE A 99 6.30 -9.18 4.49
N GLY A 100 6.60 -8.88 5.75
CA GLY A 100 7.41 -7.74 6.14
C GLY A 100 8.83 -7.76 5.56
N LEU A 101 9.49 -8.92 5.52
CA LEU A 101 10.80 -9.05 4.85
C LEU A 101 10.72 -8.77 3.35
N LEU A 102 9.66 -9.25 2.69
CA LEU A 102 9.39 -8.93 1.29
C LEU A 102 9.10 -7.44 1.08
N THR A 103 8.36 -6.81 2.00
CA THR A 103 8.15 -5.36 2.00
C THR A 103 9.47 -4.60 2.19
N GLY A 104 10.39 -5.03 3.06
CA GLY A 104 11.70 -4.38 3.16
C GLY A 104 12.54 -4.48 1.88
N LEU A 105 12.40 -5.57 1.13
CA LEU A 105 13.00 -5.67 -0.21
C LEU A 105 12.30 -4.73 -1.21
N ASP A 106 10.98 -4.61 -1.14
CA ASP A 106 10.18 -3.67 -1.93
C ASP A 106 10.61 -2.23 -1.69
N ASP A 107 10.71 -1.80 -0.42
CA ASP A 107 11.22 -0.49 0.01
C ASP A 107 12.62 -0.22 -0.59
N TYR A 108 13.49 -1.23 -0.67
CA TYR A 108 14.79 -1.10 -1.31
C TYR A 108 14.68 -0.84 -2.82
N LEU A 109 13.93 -1.69 -3.54
CA LEU A 109 13.73 -1.56 -4.97
C LEU A 109 13.06 -0.22 -5.33
N TYR A 110 12.08 0.19 -4.54
CA TYR A 110 11.35 1.43 -4.69
C TYR A 110 12.26 2.66 -4.47
N ALA A 111 13.03 2.69 -3.39
CA ALA A 111 13.98 3.78 -3.13
C ALA A 111 15.06 3.89 -4.22
N VAL A 112 15.55 2.76 -4.77
CA VAL A 112 16.45 2.80 -5.94
C VAL A 112 15.74 3.44 -7.13
N GLY A 113 14.48 3.08 -7.38
CA GLY A 113 13.64 3.70 -8.41
C GLY A 113 13.55 5.22 -8.26
N ILE A 114 13.09 5.70 -7.10
CA ILE A 114 12.90 7.13 -6.82
C ILE A 114 14.21 7.91 -6.81
N ALA A 115 15.34 7.28 -6.46
CA ALA A 115 16.65 7.93 -6.56
C ALA A 115 17.02 8.27 -8.02
N ARG A 116 16.60 7.45 -9.00
CA ARG A 116 17.06 7.51 -10.39
C ARG A 116 16.02 8.05 -11.37
N LEU A 117 14.74 7.94 -11.04
CA LEU A 117 13.64 8.34 -11.90
C LEU A 117 12.97 9.63 -11.40
N PRO A 118 12.41 10.45 -12.30
CA PRO A 118 11.38 11.41 -11.93
C PRO A 118 10.23 10.69 -11.22
N VAL A 119 9.61 11.34 -10.23
CA VAL A 119 8.46 10.74 -9.51
C VAL A 119 7.33 10.47 -10.49
N SER A 120 7.09 11.39 -11.43
CA SER A 120 6.07 11.21 -12.48
C SER A 120 6.27 9.98 -13.35
N THR A 121 7.50 9.50 -13.51
CA THR A 121 7.79 8.28 -14.26
C THR A 121 7.66 7.06 -13.37
N ALA A 122 8.20 7.14 -12.15
CA ALA A 122 8.17 6.03 -11.20
C ALA A 122 6.73 5.61 -10.85
N THR A 123 5.82 6.57 -10.68
CA THR A 123 4.39 6.29 -10.38
C THR A 123 3.64 5.66 -11.56
N ILE A 124 3.98 5.99 -12.80
CA ILE A 124 3.37 5.32 -13.96
C ILE A 124 3.85 3.87 -14.03
N VAL A 125 5.14 3.63 -13.80
CA VAL A 125 5.68 2.26 -13.76
C VAL A 125 5.08 1.48 -12.58
N ILE A 126 4.99 2.10 -11.39
CA ILE A 126 4.41 1.47 -10.19
C ILE A 126 2.94 1.12 -10.40
N ALA A 127 2.19 1.85 -11.25
CA ALA A 127 0.80 1.53 -11.58
C ALA A 127 0.62 0.08 -12.09
N SER A 128 1.67 -0.49 -12.69
CA SER A 128 1.70 -1.89 -13.13
C SER A 128 1.48 -2.89 -12.00
N HIS A 129 1.63 -2.48 -10.73
CA HIS A 129 1.39 -3.34 -9.57
C HIS A 129 -0.01 -3.95 -9.60
N LEU A 130 -1.04 -3.27 -10.11
CA LEU A 130 -2.38 -3.86 -10.20
C LEU A 130 -2.45 -5.02 -11.20
N GLY A 131 -1.70 -4.95 -12.29
CA GLY A 131 -1.56 -6.06 -13.24
C GLY A 131 -0.91 -7.27 -12.57
N PHE A 132 0.15 -7.03 -11.81
CA PHE A 132 0.79 -8.07 -11.00
C PHE A 132 -0.11 -8.59 -9.89
N THR A 133 -0.89 -7.73 -9.21
CA THR A 133 -1.89 -8.13 -8.22
C THR A 133 -2.92 -9.07 -8.82
N ALA A 134 -3.47 -8.74 -9.99
CA ALA A 134 -4.42 -9.61 -10.68
C ALA A 134 -3.79 -10.97 -11.01
N LEU A 135 -2.53 -10.97 -11.49
CA LEU A 135 -1.78 -12.18 -11.79
C LEU A 135 -1.53 -13.05 -10.55
N PHE A 136 -1.01 -12.47 -9.47
CA PHE A 136 -0.72 -13.20 -8.25
C PHE A 136 -1.98 -13.60 -7.50
N ALA A 137 -3.08 -12.84 -7.59
CA ALA A 137 -4.37 -13.25 -7.04
C ALA A 137 -4.90 -14.50 -7.76
N PHE A 138 -4.78 -14.56 -9.09
CA PHE A 138 -5.08 -15.78 -9.84
C PHE A 138 -4.23 -16.96 -9.38
N LEU A 139 -2.92 -16.77 -9.19
CA LEU A 139 -2.00 -17.86 -8.82
C LEU A 139 -2.16 -18.32 -7.35
N LEU A 140 -2.30 -17.39 -6.41
CA LEU A 140 -2.24 -17.67 -4.97
C LEU A 140 -3.60 -17.94 -4.33
N VAL A 141 -4.63 -17.17 -4.70
CA VAL A 141 -5.98 -17.29 -4.14
C VAL A 141 -6.97 -17.91 -5.13
N LYS A 142 -6.50 -18.35 -6.30
CA LYS A 142 -7.30 -19.01 -7.35
C LYS A 142 -8.48 -18.14 -7.83
N GLN A 143 -8.30 -16.82 -7.81
CA GLN A 143 -9.29 -15.88 -8.34
C GLN A 143 -9.38 -16.03 -9.85
N LYS A 144 -10.58 -16.22 -10.41
CA LYS A 144 -10.73 -16.38 -11.86
C LYS A 144 -10.50 -15.04 -12.56
N PHE A 145 -9.71 -15.05 -13.64
CA PHE A 145 -9.56 -13.86 -14.47
C PHE A 145 -10.89 -13.48 -15.11
N THR A 146 -11.21 -12.20 -15.06
CA THR A 146 -12.27 -11.61 -15.87
C THR A 146 -11.67 -10.98 -17.13
N ALA A 147 -12.48 -10.79 -18.17
CA ALA A 147 -12.05 -10.03 -19.35
C ALA A 147 -11.50 -8.64 -18.98
N TYR A 148 -12.05 -8.03 -17.92
CA TYR A 148 -11.60 -6.75 -17.38
C TYR A 148 -10.21 -6.83 -16.73
N SER A 149 -9.93 -7.90 -15.98
CA SER A 149 -8.60 -8.13 -15.38
C SER A 149 -7.53 -8.32 -16.46
N VAL A 150 -7.85 -9.07 -17.52
CA VAL A 150 -6.95 -9.23 -18.67
C VAL A 150 -6.72 -7.91 -19.39
N ASN A 151 -7.79 -7.15 -19.65
CA ASN A 151 -7.68 -5.83 -20.27
C ASN A 151 -6.80 -4.87 -19.44
N ALA A 152 -6.97 -4.88 -18.12
CA ALA A 152 -6.14 -4.07 -17.22
C ALA A 152 -4.66 -4.45 -17.29
N ILE A 153 -4.33 -5.74 -17.30
CA ILE A 153 -2.94 -6.22 -17.43
C ILE A 153 -2.32 -5.72 -18.75
N VAL A 154 -3.05 -5.82 -19.86
CA VAL A 154 -2.57 -5.35 -21.17
C VAL A 154 -2.33 -3.84 -21.16
N LEU A 155 -3.31 -3.04 -20.70
CA LEU A 155 -3.20 -1.58 -20.68
C LEU A 155 -2.07 -1.08 -19.77
N LEU A 156 -1.89 -1.68 -18.59
CA LEU A 156 -0.81 -1.32 -17.68
C LEU A 156 0.57 -1.73 -18.22
N SER A 157 0.65 -2.87 -18.91
CA SER A 157 1.87 -3.29 -19.61
C SER A 157 2.24 -2.33 -20.74
N LEU A 158 1.24 -1.90 -21.52
CA LEU A 158 1.43 -0.90 -22.58
C LEU A 158 1.83 0.46 -22.01
N SER A 159 1.23 0.89 -20.90
CA SER A 159 1.59 2.13 -20.20
C SER A 159 3.09 2.17 -19.85
N SER A 160 3.59 1.12 -19.18
CA SER A 160 5.02 0.98 -18.87
C SER A 160 5.87 0.84 -20.14
N GLY A 161 5.41 0.11 -21.16
CA GLY A 161 6.11 -0.06 -22.43
C GLY A 161 6.31 1.25 -23.19
N VAL A 162 5.30 2.11 -23.24
CA VAL A 162 5.38 3.44 -23.87
C VAL A 162 6.49 4.29 -23.24
N LEU A 163 6.63 4.24 -21.91
CA LEU A 163 7.71 4.92 -21.20
C LEU A 163 9.09 4.30 -21.46
N ALA A 164 9.18 2.97 -21.44
CA ALA A 164 10.43 2.24 -21.68
C ALA A 164 11.03 2.54 -23.07
N LEU A 165 10.18 2.76 -24.08
CA LEU A 165 10.63 3.06 -25.44
C LEU A 165 11.15 4.50 -25.63
N HIS A 166 10.99 5.39 -24.64
CA HIS A 166 11.30 6.82 -24.76
C HIS A 166 12.25 7.36 -23.67
N THR A 167 13.23 6.53 -23.26
CA THR A 167 14.16 6.82 -22.15
C THR A 167 15.03 8.08 -22.31
N SER A 168 15.34 8.52 -23.53
CA SER A 168 16.30 9.62 -23.77
C SER A 168 15.80 10.99 -23.31
N SER A 169 14.47 11.20 -23.34
CA SER A 169 13.84 12.50 -23.13
C SER A 169 13.40 12.73 -21.68
N ASP A 170 13.28 11.65 -20.91
CA ASP A 170 12.73 11.61 -19.55
C ASP A 170 13.80 11.44 -18.45
N ARG A 171 15.05 11.24 -18.85
CA ARG A 171 16.19 11.05 -17.96
C ARG A 171 16.48 12.34 -17.16
N PRO A 172 16.61 12.27 -15.81
CA PRO A 172 17.04 13.41 -15.02
C PRO A 172 18.41 13.95 -15.43
N GLU A 173 18.63 15.26 -15.25
CA GLU A 173 19.91 15.89 -15.57
C GLU A 173 21.06 15.27 -14.75
N GLY A 174 22.15 14.92 -15.42
CA GLY A 174 23.31 14.26 -14.80
C GLY A 174 23.19 12.74 -14.60
N GLU A 175 22.01 12.16 -14.78
CA GLU A 175 21.82 10.70 -14.64
C GLU A 175 22.32 9.98 -15.91
N SER A 176 23.02 8.85 -15.77
CA SER A 176 23.42 8.05 -16.94
C SER A 176 22.28 7.18 -17.45
N THR A 177 22.26 6.84 -18.74
CA THR A 177 21.24 5.94 -19.32
C THR A 177 21.17 4.60 -18.59
N LYS A 178 22.33 4.03 -18.19
CA LYS A 178 22.39 2.77 -17.44
C LYS A 178 21.68 2.86 -16.09
N LEU A 179 21.86 3.97 -15.38
CA LEU A 179 21.27 4.18 -14.06
C LEU A 179 19.78 4.52 -14.15
N TYR A 180 19.34 5.21 -15.22
CA TYR A 180 17.93 5.40 -15.52
C TYR A 180 17.23 4.05 -15.79
N VAL A 181 17.81 3.21 -16.65
CA VAL A 181 17.28 1.86 -16.93
C VAL A 181 17.26 1.01 -15.67
N LEU A 182 18.32 1.07 -14.85
CA LEU A 182 18.34 0.42 -13.54
C LEU A 182 17.16 0.90 -12.68
N GLY A 183 16.94 2.20 -12.57
CA GLY A 183 15.79 2.77 -11.87
C GLY A 183 14.46 2.21 -12.38
N PHE A 184 14.28 2.17 -13.70
CA PHE A 184 13.07 1.63 -14.33
C PHE A 184 12.83 0.16 -13.98
N VAL A 185 13.86 -0.68 -14.11
CA VAL A 185 13.78 -2.12 -13.79
C VAL A 185 13.50 -2.33 -12.30
N MET A 186 14.13 -1.53 -11.42
CA MET A 186 13.90 -1.62 -9.97
C MET A 186 12.49 -1.17 -9.59
N THR A 187 11.95 -0.10 -10.19
CA THR A 187 10.56 0.30 -9.99
C THR A 187 9.56 -0.73 -10.51
N LEU A 188 9.81 -1.35 -11.67
CA LEU A 188 8.96 -2.43 -12.17
C LEU A 188 9.01 -3.67 -11.28
N SER A 189 10.19 -3.98 -10.72
CA SER A 189 10.38 -5.07 -9.76
C SER A 189 9.66 -4.79 -8.45
N ALA A 190 9.70 -3.54 -7.96
CA ALA A 190 8.90 -3.10 -6.81
C ALA A 190 7.40 -3.23 -7.10
N ALA A 191 6.94 -2.80 -8.28
CA ALA A 191 5.55 -2.97 -8.69
C ALA A 191 5.10 -4.45 -8.65
N ALA A 192 5.97 -5.36 -9.10
CA ALA A 192 5.71 -6.79 -9.05
C ALA A 192 5.67 -7.34 -7.60
N LEU A 193 6.61 -6.91 -6.76
CA LEU A 193 6.70 -7.36 -5.37
C LEU A 193 5.55 -6.81 -4.51
N TYR A 194 5.23 -5.53 -4.64
CA TYR A 194 4.03 -4.94 -4.03
C TYR A 194 2.74 -5.61 -4.53
N GLY A 195 2.66 -5.91 -5.83
CA GLY A 195 1.55 -6.67 -6.41
C GLY A 195 1.44 -8.10 -5.86
N LEU A 196 2.52 -8.71 -5.39
CA LEU A 196 2.53 -10.01 -4.71
C LEU A 196 2.12 -9.89 -3.22
N VAL A 197 2.58 -8.84 -2.53
CA VAL A 197 2.31 -8.61 -1.11
C VAL A 197 0.80 -8.55 -0.84
N LEU A 198 0.03 -7.88 -1.70
CA LEU A 198 -1.41 -7.72 -1.52
C LEU A 198 -2.17 -9.07 -1.48
N PRO A 199 -2.05 -9.97 -2.47
CA PRO A 199 -2.63 -11.32 -2.39
C PRO A 199 -2.07 -12.18 -1.25
N MET A 200 -0.81 -12.01 -0.84
CA MET A 200 -0.28 -12.74 0.33
C MET A 200 -0.95 -12.32 1.64
N VAL A 201 -1.23 -11.03 1.82
CA VAL A 201 -2.00 -10.52 2.96
C VAL A 201 -3.43 -11.07 2.94
N GLU A 202 -4.07 -11.09 1.77
CA GLU A 202 -5.40 -11.69 1.61
C GLU A 202 -5.41 -13.19 1.95
N LEU A 203 -4.44 -13.94 1.42
CA LEU A 203 -4.27 -15.37 1.72
C LEU A 203 -4.03 -15.61 3.21
N MET A 204 -3.24 -14.75 3.86
CA MET A 204 -3.02 -14.79 5.30
C MET A 204 -4.33 -14.56 6.06
N TYR A 205 -5.16 -13.61 5.65
CA TYR A 205 -6.48 -13.38 6.26
C TYR A 205 -7.44 -14.56 6.04
N MET A 206 -7.43 -15.18 4.86
CA MET A 206 -8.25 -16.36 4.58
C MET A 206 -7.83 -17.58 5.39
N LYS A 207 -6.53 -17.77 5.61
CA LYS A 207 -5.97 -18.87 6.41
C LYS A 207 -5.85 -18.54 7.89
N ALA A 208 -6.15 -17.31 8.29
CA ALA A 208 -6.15 -16.91 9.69
C ALA A 208 -7.28 -17.65 10.41
N LYS A 209 -6.90 -18.66 11.21
CA LYS A 209 -7.81 -19.36 12.12
C LYS A 209 -8.18 -18.50 13.35
N GLN A 210 -8.47 -17.22 13.13
CA GLN A 210 -8.82 -16.22 14.12
C GLN A 210 -9.62 -15.06 13.49
N ALA A 211 -10.42 -14.37 14.30
CA ALA A 211 -11.19 -13.23 13.83
C ALA A 211 -10.28 -12.05 13.43
N ILE A 212 -10.48 -11.51 12.22
CA ILE A 212 -9.79 -10.31 11.74
C ILE A 212 -10.44 -9.06 12.33
N THR A 213 -9.95 -8.65 13.49
CA THR A 213 -10.39 -7.40 14.18
C THR A 213 -9.47 -6.23 13.82
N TYR A 214 -9.91 -4.99 14.03
CA TYR A 214 -9.07 -3.80 13.82
C TYR A 214 -7.71 -3.90 14.53
N THR A 215 -7.71 -4.31 15.80
CA THR A 215 -6.51 -4.52 16.60
C THR A 215 -5.58 -5.53 15.94
N LEU A 216 -6.12 -6.63 15.38
CA LEU A 216 -5.30 -7.64 14.71
C LEU A 216 -4.67 -7.08 13.44
N VAL A 217 -5.41 -6.27 12.67
CA VAL A 217 -4.84 -5.62 11.48
C VAL A 217 -3.73 -4.65 11.85
N LEU A 218 -3.88 -3.89 12.94
CA LEU A 218 -2.81 -3.03 13.47
C LEU A 218 -1.59 -3.83 13.95
N GLU A 219 -1.80 -4.97 14.63
CA GLU A 219 -0.71 -5.86 15.05
C GLU A 219 0.02 -6.47 13.84
N ILE A 220 -0.72 -6.88 12.82
CA ILE A 220 -0.17 -7.39 11.56
C ILE A 220 0.69 -6.32 10.87
N GLN A 221 0.19 -5.09 10.75
CA GLN A 221 0.97 -3.99 10.18
C GLN A 221 2.23 -3.70 11.00
N LEU A 222 2.10 -3.63 12.32
CA LEU A 222 3.23 -3.37 13.21
C LEU A 222 4.36 -4.38 12.94
N VAL A 223 4.00 -5.67 12.80
CA VAL A 223 4.95 -6.75 12.50
C VAL A 223 5.53 -6.59 11.09
N MET A 224 4.71 -6.34 10.07
CA MET A 224 5.19 -6.16 8.70
C MET A 224 6.21 -5.00 8.62
N CYS A 225 5.87 -3.82 9.16
CA CYS A 225 6.79 -2.69 9.17
C CYS A 225 8.02 -2.93 10.04
N PHE A 226 7.90 -3.63 11.17
CA PHE A 226 9.04 -3.98 12.01
C PHE A 226 10.04 -4.86 11.25
N PHE A 227 9.58 -5.92 10.58
CA PHE A 227 10.45 -6.82 9.82
C PHE A 227 11.00 -6.15 8.55
N ALA A 228 10.24 -5.28 7.89
CA ALA A 228 10.74 -4.45 6.79
C ALA A 228 11.86 -3.50 7.26
N THR A 229 11.63 -2.80 8.38
CA THR A 229 12.62 -1.93 9.01
C THR A 229 13.86 -2.71 9.43
N LEU A 230 13.69 -3.93 9.96
CA LEU A 230 14.80 -4.82 10.33
C LEU A 230 15.64 -5.22 9.11
N PHE A 231 14.99 -5.59 8.00
CA PHE A 231 15.66 -5.89 6.75
C PHE A 231 16.49 -4.68 6.27
N CYS A 232 15.88 -3.49 6.22
CA CYS A 232 16.58 -2.26 5.83
C CYS A 232 17.68 -1.88 6.83
N THR A 233 17.51 -2.17 8.12
CA THR A 233 18.53 -1.93 9.17
C THR A 233 19.77 -2.77 8.92
N VAL A 234 19.62 -4.05 8.53
CA VAL A 234 20.76 -4.90 8.14
C VAL A 234 21.49 -4.28 6.94
N GLY A 235 20.76 -3.83 5.92
CA GLY A 235 21.33 -3.12 4.77
C GLY A 235 22.10 -1.84 5.16
N MET A 236 21.53 -1.03 6.05
CA MET A 236 22.19 0.18 6.58
C MET A 236 23.46 -0.15 7.36
N LEU A 237 23.48 -1.23 8.15
CA LEU A 237 24.65 -1.67 8.91
C LEU A 237 25.78 -2.11 7.96
N ILE A 238 25.46 -2.90 6.94
CA ILE A 238 26.42 -3.36 5.93
C ILE A 238 26.98 -2.17 5.12
N ASN A 239 26.14 -1.19 4.78
CA ASN A 239 26.53 -0.03 3.99
C ASN A 239 27.16 1.12 4.82
N HIS A 240 27.25 0.95 6.14
CA HIS A 240 27.71 1.97 7.08
C HIS A 240 26.92 3.30 7.00
N ASP A 241 25.62 3.22 6.73
CA ASP A 241 24.78 4.40 6.52
C ASP A 241 24.55 5.18 7.81
N PHE A 242 24.43 4.51 8.96
CA PHE A 242 24.28 5.18 10.26
C PHE A 242 25.41 6.18 10.55
N GLN A 243 26.65 5.81 10.21
CA GLN A 243 27.82 6.67 10.36
C GLN A 243 27.86 7.79 9.31
N ALA A 244 27.22 7.59 8.17
CA ALA A 244 27.19 8.54 7.07
C ALA A 244 26.10 9.61 7.22
N ILE A 245 25.00 9.34 7.93
CA ILE A 245 23.86 10.26 8.09
C ILE A 245 24.30 11.67 8.55
N PRO A 246 25.14 11.85 9.60
CA PRO A 246 25.55 13.20 10.02
C PRO A 246 26.45 13.90 9.00
N ARG A 247 27.23 13.14 8.22
CA ARG A 247 28.07 13.70 7.14
C ARG A 247 27.21 14.15 5.97
N GLU A 248 26.21 13.35 5.61
CA GLU A 248 25.25 13.67 4.58
C GLU A 248 24.39 14.89 4.95
N GLY A 249 23.90 14.95 6.19
CA GLY A 249 23.14 16.09 6.69
C GLY A 249 23.92 17.41 6.58
N ARG A 250 25.20 17.42 6.94
CA ARG A 250 26.08 18.60 6.81
C ARG A 250 26.35 19.00 5.36
N ALA A 251 26.31 18.05 4.43
CA ALA A 251 26.54 18.28 3.01
C ALA A 251 25.25 18.51 2.21
N TYR A 252 24.08 18.45 2.86
CA TYR A 252 22.79 18.58 2.21
C TYR A 252 22.58 20.00 1.66
N GLU A 253 22.13 20.11 0.41
CA GLU A 253 22.06 21.39 -0.31
C GLU A 253 21.19 22.43 0.41
N LEU A 254 20.12 21.97 1.05
CA LEU A 254 19.18 22.83 1.79
C LEU A 254 19.63 23.13 3.23
N GLY A 255 20.75 22.56 3.66
CA GLY A 255 21.31 22.67 5.01
C GLY A 255 20.85 21.57 5.96
N GLU A 256 21.65 21.33 6.99
CA GLU A 256 21.51 20.21 7.93
C GLU A 256 20.17 20.18 8.68
N ARG A 257 19.65 21.32 9.11
CA ARG A 257 18.33 21.38 9.75
C ARG A 257 17.23 20.88 8.82
N LYS A 258 17.25 21.29 7.55
CA LYS A 258 16.22 20.91 6.57
C LYS A 258 16.37 19.44 6.17
N TYR A 259 17.58 18.90 6.16
CA TYR A 259 17.83 17.46 5.99
C TYR A 259 17.04 16.64 7.03
N TYR A 260 17.20 16.92 8.32
CA TYR A 260 16.50 16.16 9.36
C TYR A 260 14.99 16.37 9.33
N ILE A 261 14.52 17.56 8.94
CA ILE A 261 13.08 17.81 8.69
C ILE A 261 12.57 16.88 7.58
N VAL A 262 13.27 16.79 6.44
CA VAL A 262 12.91 15.90 5.33
C VAL A 262 12.90 14.44 5.77
N VAL A 263 13.91 13.99 6.50
CA VAL A 263 14.02 12.63 7.04
C VAL A 263 12.83 12.29 7.95
N VAL A 264 12.52 13.15 8.93
CA VAL A 264 11.41 12.92 9.87
C VAL A 264 10.07 12.91 9.15
N TRP A 265 9.84 13.87 8.24
CA TRP A 265 8.60 13.90 7.47
C TRP A 265 8.47 12.73 6.52
N SER A 266 9.58 12.21 5.95
CA SER A 266 9.55 10.99 5.14
C SER A 266 8.93 9.84 5.95
N GLY A 267 9.45 9.58 7.16
CA GLY A 267 8.92 8.53 8.02
C GLY A 267 7.45 8.75 8.43
N ILE A 268 7.05 9.98 8.70
CA ILE A 268 5.65 10.30 9.05
C ILE A 268 4.71 10.09 7.86
N LEU A 269 5.09 10.53 6.66
CA LEU A 269 4.25 10.44 5.47
C LEU A 269 4.07 8.98 5.03
N TRP A 270 5.13 8.18 5.04
CA TRP A 270 4.99 6.74 4.77
C TRP A 270 4.16 6.04 5.83
N GLN A 271 4.29 6.44 7.10
CA GLN A 271 3.41 5.92 8.14
C GLN A 271 1.95 6.29 7.92
N PHE A 272 1.64 7.48 7.42
CA PHE A 272 0.28 7.85 7.02
C PHE A 272 -0.24 6.99 5.87
N PHE A 273 0.60 6.63 4.90
CA PHE A 273 0.23 5.69 3.85
C PHE A 273 -0.23 4.35 4.46
N PHE A 274 0.58 3.74 5.33
CA PHE A 274 0.25 2.46 5.95
C PHE A 274 -1.00 2.52 6.84
N LEU A 275 -1.09 3.52 7.73
CA LEU A 275 -2.24 3.66 8.64
C LEU A 275 -3.53 3.96 7.88
N GLY A 276 -3.47 4.84 6.86
CA GLY A 276 -4.61 5.17 6.03
C GLY A 276 -5.13 3.95 5.26
N ALA A 277 -4.24 3.17 4.64
CA ALA A 277 -4.61 1.93 3.95
C ALA A 277 -5.32 0.95 4.89
N ILE A 278 -4.77 0.69 6.07
CA ILE A 278 -5.37 -0.20 7.08
C ILE A 278 -6.73 0.28 7.56
N GLY A 279 -6.86 1.58 7.82
CA GLY A 279 -8.13 2.13 8.27
C GLY A 279 -9.24 1.96 7.22
N ILE A 280 -8.90 2.07 5.93
CA ILE A 280 -9.83 1.78 4.83
C ILE A 280 -10.15 0.28 4.78
N ILE A 281 -9.14 -0.61 4.88
CA ILE A 281 -9.34 -2.07 4.89
C ILE A 281 -10.30 -2.49 6.02
N TYR A 282 -10.16 -1.85 7.18
CA TYR A 282 -11.02 -2.12 8.33
C TYR A 282 -12.45 -1.62 8.11
N CYS A 283 -12.62 -0.36 7.70
CA CYS A 283 -13.95 0.25 7.56
C CYS A 283 -14.72 -0.21 6.33
N ALA A 284 -14.03 -0.65 5.30
CA ALA A 284 -14.61 -1.08 4.04
C ALA A 284 -13.98 -2.40 3.58
N SER A 285 -12.94 -2.35 2.74
CA SER A 285 -12.33 -3.52 2.13
C SER A 285 -10.90 -3.25 1.65
N SER A 286 -10.14 -4.32 1.44
CA SER A 286 -8.84 -4.29 0.73
C SER A 286 -8.97 -3.77 -0.69
N LEU A 287 -10.05 -4.13 -1.38
CA LEU A 287 -10.34 -3.62 -2.71
C LEU A 287 -10.47 -2.09 -2.72
N LEU A 288 -11.23 -1.49 -1.78
CA LEU A 288 -11.37 -0.04 -1.70
C LEU A 288 -10.03 0.65 -1.38
N SER A 289 -9.22 0.06 -0.51
CA SER A 289 -7.87 0.58 -0.22
C SER A 289 -6.99 0.58 -1.48
N GLY A 290 -7.02 -0.50 -2.25
CA GLY A 290 -6.30 -0.59 -3.54
C GLY A 290 -6.80 0.44 -4.57
N ILE A 291 -8.12 0.66 -4.65
CA ILE A 291 -8.72 1.72 -5.49
C ILE A 291 -8.17 3.08 -5.10
N MET A 292 -8.19 3.40 -3.81
CA MET A 292 -7.74 4.71 -3.33
C MET A 292 -6.26 4.93 -3.64
N ILE A 293 -5.40 3.94 -3.39
CA ILE A 293 -3.97 4.00 -3.74
C ILE A 293 -3.80 4.26 -5.25
N ALA A 294 -4.50 3.51 -6.10
CA ALA A 294 -4.40 3.65 -7.55
C ALA A 294 -4.87 5.04 -8.05
N VAL A 295 -6.01 5.55 -7.54
CA VAL A 295 -6.54 6.86 -7.91
C VAL A 295 -5.63 8.01 -7.45
N LEU A 296 -4.83 7.79 -6.40
CA LEU A 296 -3.86 8.78 -5.91
C LEU A 296 -2.55 8.79 -6.70
N LEU A 297 -2.25 7.77 -7.53
CA LEU A 297 -1.04 7.75 -8.37
C LEU A 297 -1.01 8.91 -9.39
N PRO A 298 -2.06 9.16 -10.19
CA PRO A 298 -2.12 10.34 -11.08
C PRO A 298 -1.99 11.68 -10.33
N VAL A 299 -2.53 11.77 -9.12
CA VAL A 299 -2.40 12.98 -8.29
C VAL A 299 -0.94 13.20 -7.90
N THR A 300 -0.25 12.12 -7.52
CA THR A 300 1.18 12.15 -7.17
C THR A 300 2.04 12.59 -8.37
N GLU A 301 1.70 12.11 -9.58
CA GLU A 301 2.35 12.51 -10.83
C GLU A 301 2.23 14.01 -11.09
N ILE A 302 1.01 14.54 -11.03
CA ILE A 302 0.74 15.96 -11.28
C ILE A 302 1.47 16.82 -10.24
N LEU A 303 1.45 16.42 -8.97
CA LEU A 303 2.16 17.12 -7.91
C LEU A 303 3.67 17.12 -8.14
N ALA A 304 4.25 16.00 -8.60
CA ALA A 304 5.68 15.93 -8.93
C ALA A 304 6.05 16.88 -10.07
N VAL A 305 5.23 16.95 -11.11
CA VAL A 305 5.40 17.89 -12.23
C VAL A 305 5.35 19.33 -11.74
N ILE A 306 4.41 19.68 -10.85
CA ILE A 306 4.29 21.05 -10.34
C ILE A 306 5.44 21.43 -9.41
N ILE A 307 5.77 20.55 -8.44
CA ILE A 307 6.72 20.85 -7.35
C ILE A 307 8.16 20.81 -7.85
N PHE A 308 8.52 19.77 -8.60
CA PHE A 308 9.89 19.58 -9.08
C PHE A 308 10.11 20.08 -10.50
N ARG A 309 9.06 20.62 -11.15
CA ARG A 309 9.09 21.06 -12.55
C ARG A 309 9.58 19.95 -13.49
N GLU A 310 9.17 18.71 -13.20
CA GLU A 310 9.51 17.55 -14.02
C GLU A 310 8.93 17.72 -15.43
N LYS A 311 9.69 17.28 -16.44
CA LYS A 311 9.22 17.31 -17.83
C LYS A 311 8.06 16.35 -18.00
N PHE A 312 6.91 16.87 -18.41
CA PHE A 312 5.72 16.08 -18.73
C PHE A 312 5.47 16.10 -20.24
N GLN A 313 5.87 15.03 -20.92
CA GLN A 313 5.80 14.91 -22.38
C GLN A 313 4.55 14.15 -22.81
N ALA A 314 4.21 14.22 -24.10
CA ALA A 314 3.05 13.55 -24.66
C ALA A 314 3.02 12.04 -24.34
N GLN A 315 4.18 11.38 -24.31
CA GLN A 315 4.33 9.96 -23.98
C GLN A 315 3.91 9.66 -22.54
N LYS A 316 4.25 10.51 -21.57
CA LYS A 316 3.75 10.39 -20.19
C LYS A 316 2.24 10.59 -20.14
N GLY A 317 1.71 11.53 -20.92
CA GLY A 317 0.26 11.72 -21.05
C GLY A 317 -0.44 10.47 -21.58
N VAL A 318 0.09 9.82 -22.62
CA VAL A 318 -0.43 8.56 -23.16
C VAL A 318 -0.31 7.43 -22.13
N ALA A 319 0.84 7.30 -21.48
CA ALA A 319 1.06 6.27 -20.49
C ALA A 319 0.13 6.43 -19.27
N LEU A 320 -0.07 7.66 -18.78
CA LEU A 320 -1.04 7.99 -17.74
C LEU A 320 -2.47 7.69 -18.18
N PHE A 321 -2.84 8.01 -19.42
CA PHE A 321 -4.17 7.68 -19.94
C PHE A 321 -4.40 6.15 -19.95
N LEU A 322 -3.42 5.38 -20.43
CA LEU A 322 -3.47 3.92 -20.45
C LEU A 322 -3.54 3.33 -19.04
N SER A 323 -2.79 3.88 -18.07
CA SER A 323 -2.84 3.40 -16.69
C SER A 323 -4.19 3.68 -16.04
N LEU A 324 -4.76 4.88 -16.25
CA LEU A 324 -6.09 5.23 -15.75
C LEU A 324 -7.18 4.34 -16.34
N TRP A 325 -7.12 4.03 -17.64
CA TRP A 325 -8.04 3.08 -18.26
C TRP A 325 -7.85 1.65 -17.73
N GLY A 326 -6.61 1.22 -17.52
CA GLY A 326 -6.31 -0.04 -16.85
C GLY A 326 -6.95 -0.14 -15.47
N PHE A 327 -6.88 0.93 -14.67
CA PHE A 327 -7.49 1.02 -13.35
C PHE A 327 -9.01 0.89 -13.40
N VAL A 328 -9.65 1.68 -14.25
CA VAL A 328 -11.11 1.65 -14.43
C VAL A 328 -11.57 0.26 -14.85
N SER A 329 -10.84 -0.38 -15.77
CA SER A 329 -11.14 -1.75 -16.21
C SER A 329 -11.06 -2.73 -15.04
N TYR A 330 -9.92 -2.78 -14.33
CA TYR A 330 -9.71 -3.72 -13.23
C TYR A 330 -10.80 -3.60 -12.15
N PHE A 331 -11.04 -2.39 -11.65
CA PHE A 331 -11.97 -2.19 -10.56
C PHE A 331 -13.43 -2.36 -10.95
N TYR A 332 -13.80 -2.03 -12.19
CA TYR A 332 -15.13 -2.35 -12.70
C TYR A 332 -15.35 -3.87 -12.76
N GLY A 333 -14.34 -4.62 -13.21
CA GLY A 333 -14.36 -6.09 -13.20
C GLY A 333 -14.54 -6.68 -11.80
N GLU A 334 -13.75 -6.21 -10.84
CA GLU A 334 -13.84 -6.65 -9.44
C GLU A 334 -15.18 -6.30 -8.80
N PHE A 335 -15.70 -5.10 -9.03
CA PHE A 335 -17.01 -4.69 -8.51
C PHE A 335 -18.13 -5.58 -9.06
N LYS A 336 -18.12 -5.83 -10.37
CA LYS A 336 -19.12 -6.71 -11.02
C LYS A 336 -19.01 -8.14 -10.53
N HIS A 337 -17.80 -8.68 -10.43
CA HIS A 337 -17.58 -10.05 -9.95
C HIS A 337 -18.06 -10.21 -8.50
N ASN A 338 -17.76 -9.23 -7.64
CA ASN A 338 -18.19 -9.27 -6.24
C ASN A 338 -19.71 -9.15 -6.09
N ASN A 339 -20.37 -8.30 -6.89
CA ASN A 339 -21.83 -8.17 -6.87
C ASN A 339 -22.52 -9.48 -7.30
N ASN A 340 -22.03 -10.13 -8.36
CA ASN A 340 -22.54 -11.42 -8.80
C ASN A 340 -22.40 -12.51 -7.72
N ARG A 341 -21.26 -12.56 -7.00
CA ARG A 341 -21.06 -13.51 -5.88
C ARG A 341 -22.04 -13.27 -4.73
N ILE A 342 -22.39 -12.01 -4.46
CA ILE A 342 -23.39 -11.67 -3.43
C ILE A 342 -24.77 -12.13 -3.87
N GLU A 343 -25.13 -11.94 -5.14
CA GLU A 343 -26.40 -12.39 -5.71
C GLU A 343 -26.52 -13.92 -5.69
N GLU A 344 -25.50 -14.66 -6.18
CA GLU A 344 -25.46 -16.13 -6.16
C GLU A 344 -25.59 -16.70 -4.75
N ARG A 345 -24.92 -16.09 -3.76
CA ARG A 345 -25.00 -16.50 -2.35
C ARG A 345 -26.38 -16.20 -1.73
N SER A 346 -27.08 -15.19 -2.24
CA SER A 346 -28.42 -14.82 -1.78
C SER A 346 -29.51 -15.74 -2.35
N THR A 347 -29.30 -16.30 -3.55
CA THR A 347 -30.18 -17.32 -4.15
C THR A 347 -29.98 -18.69 -3.52
N ASP A 348 -28.75 -19.08 -3.20
CA ASP A 348 -28.42 -20.38 -2.58
C ASP A 348 -29.01 -20.52 -1.17
N VAL A 349 -29.01 -19.43 -0.39
CA VAL A 349 -29.67 -19.38 0.94
C VAL A 349 -31.21 -19.47 0.84
N LYS A 350 -31.80 -19.12 -0.30
CA LYS A 350 -33.27 -19.17 -0.51
C LYS A 350 -33.76 -20.53 -1.03
N ASN A 351 -32.89 -21.42 -1.49
CA ASN A 351 -33.26 -22.74 -2.01
C ASN A 351 -32.35 -23.85 -1.42
N PRO A 352 -32.64 -24.37 -0.21
CA PRO A 352 -31.76 -25.31 0.49
C PRO A 352 -31.76 -26.74 -0.08
N SER A 353 -32.48 -27.01 -1.17
CA SER A 353 -32.59 -28.35 -1.77
C SER A 353 -31.61 -28.55 -2.93
N GLN A 354 -30.30 -28.56 -2.65
CA GLN A 354 -29.29 -29.22 -3.48
C GLN A 354 -27.98 -29.48 -2.69
N SER A 355 -27.88 -30.72 -2.18
CA SER A 355 -26.70 -31.51 -1.75
C SER A 355 -25.59 -30.93 -0.84
N PRO A 356 -25.13 -31.66 0.19
CA PRO A 356 -24.23 -31.17 1.22
C PRO A 356 -22.76 -31.42 0.88
N GLU A 357 -22.09 -30.52 0.15
CA GLU A 357 -20.62 -30.63 0.00
C GLU A 357 -19.92 -29.30 -0.27
N LEU A 358 -20.22 -28.24 0.48
CA LEU A 358 -19.38 -27.03 0.49
C LEU A 358 -19.58 -26.12 1.72
N MET A 359 -19.72 -26.72 2.91
CA MET A 359 -19.72 -25.99 4.20
C MET A 359 -18.30 -25.72 4.75
N MET A 360 -17.28 -25.55 3.89
CA MET A 360 -15.90 -25.25 4.34
C MET A 360 -15.18 -24.15 3.55
N THR A 361 -15.90 -23.11 3.10
CA THR A 361 -15.27 -21.86 2.66
C THR A 361 -15.96 -20.66 3.31
N GLN A 362 -15.33 -20.20 4.39
CA GLN A 362 -15.82 -19.19 5.32
C GLN A 362 -15.99 -17.80 4.67
N ASN A 363 -17.16 -17.21 4.93
CA ASN A 363 -17.43 -15.80 5.20
C ASN A 363 -16.76 -14.70 4.36
N PHE A 364 -17.29 -14.48 3.14
CA PHE A 364 -17.43 -13.12 2.59
C PHE A 364 -18.92 -12.79 2.44
N ALA A 365 -19.58 -12.48 3.55
CA ALA A 365 -20.81 -11.70 3.50
C ALA A 365 -20.40 -10.21 3.53
N PRO A 366 -21.22 -9.27 3.03
CA PRO A 366 -21.06 -7.86 3.42
C PRO A 366 -20.98 -7.83 4.95
N ARG A 367 -19.92 -7.20 5.48
CA ARG A 367 -19.65 -7.12 6.92
C ARG A 367 -20.78 -6.36 7.61
N ASN A 368 -21.89 -7.04 7.87
CA ASN A 368 -22.82 -6.69 8.92
C ASN A 368 -22.13 -7.08 10.24
N CYS A 369 -21.98 -6.10 11.14
CA CYS A 369 -21.77 -6.39 12.55
C CYS A 369 -23.04 -6.99 13.11
#